data_AF-A0A972CA76-F1
#
_entry.id   AF-A0A972CA76-F1
#
_cell.length_a   1.000
_cell.length_b   1.000
_cell.length_c   1.000
_cell.angle_alpha   90.00
_cell.angle_beta   90.00
_cell.angle_gamma   90.00
#
_symmetry.space_group_name_H-M   'P 1'
#
loop_
_entity.id
_entity.type
_entity.pdbx_description
1 polymer ?
#
loop_
_entity_poly.entity_id
_entity_poly.type
_entity_poly.pdbx_seq_one_letter_code
_entity_poly.pdbx_strand_id
1 'polypeptide(L)'
;MKNDEIWQKYCKTRDRDLKQLLIEQYIYLVKIIAGRMYNYYGSKVEYDDLVGFGIIGLIDSIDKFDLNKNIKFETYAQIRIKGSIIDNIRKLDWIPRSLRKKSKEIQNALHSL
;
A
#
# COMPACT_ATOMS: atom_id res chain seq x y z
N MET A 1 4.55 -24.55 2.79
CA MET A 1 3.09 -24.57 2.99
C MET A 1 2.43 -24.04 1.74
N LYS A 2 1.30 -24.60 1.32
CA LYS A 2 0.52 -24.01 0.22
C LYS A 2 -0.14 -22.72 0.71
N ASN A 3 -0.30 -21.73 -0.18
CA ASN A 3 -0.91 -20.44 0.17
C ASN A 3 -2.26 -20.59 0.86
N ASP A 4 -3.07 -21.55 0.40
CA ASP A 4 -4.38 -21.82 0.97
C ASP A 4 -4.32 -22.29 2.43
N GLU A 5 -3.28 -23.03 2.81
CA GLU A 5 -3.07 -23.48 4.19
C GLU A 5 -2.71 -22.30 5.12
N ILE A 6 -1.89 -21.37 4.63
CA ILE A 6 -1.52 -20.15 5.37
C ILE A 6 -2.77 -19.31 5.61
N TRP A 7 -3.56 -19.09 4.57
CA TRP A 7 -4.82 -18.36 4.65
C TRP A 7 -5.83 -19.01 5.59
N GLN A 8 -6.03 -20.34 5.49
CA GLN A 8 -6.94 -21.06 6.37
C GLN A 8 -6.52 -20.97 7.84
N LYS A 9 -5.22 -21.10 8.13
CA LYS A 9 -4.70 -20.93 9.50
C LYS A 9 -4.86 -19.49 9.97
N TYR A 10 -4.49 -18.51 9.14
CA TYR A 10 -4.60 -17.10 9.48
C TYR A 10 -6.04 -16.69 9.80
N CYS A 11 -7.02 -17.14 9.01
CA CYS A 11 -8.43 -16.86 9.25
C CYS A 11 -8.93 -17.39 10.61
N LYS A 12 -8.35 -18.50 11.11
CA LYS A 12 -8.72 -19.10 12.39
C LYS A 12 -7.96 -18.49 13.58
N THR A 13 -6.67 -18.24 13.43
CA THR A 13 -5.80 -17.84 14.55
C THR A 13 -5.56 -16.34 14.65
N ARG A 14 -5.66 -15.61 13.53
CA ARG A 14 -5.23 -14.21 13.39
C ARG A 14 -3.81 -13.97 13.89
N ASP A 15 -2.95 -14.98 13.72
CA ASP A 15 -1.55 -14.95 14.14
C ASP A 15 -0.77 -13.88 13.36
N ARG A 16 0.07 -13.12 14.09
CA ARG A 16 0.92 -12.07 13.53
C ARG A 16 1.99 -12.64 12.61
N ASP A 17 2.55 -13.79 12.92
CA ASP A 17 3.62 -14.38 12.10
C ASP A 17 3.06 -14.84 10.75
N LEU A 18 1.84 -15.40 10.75
CA LEU A 18 1.14 -15.74 9.51
C LEU A 18 0.77 -14.48 8.71
N LYS A 19 0.34 -13.41 9.37
CA LYS A 19 0.08 -12.13 8.71
C LYS A 19 1.34 -11.58 8.06
N GLN A 20 2.47 -11.60 8.76
CA GLN A 20 3.76 -11.15 8.24
C GLN A 20 4.15 -11.94 6.99
N LEU A 21 3.99 -13.26 7.02
CA LEU A 21 4.26 -14.13 5.87
C LEU A 21 3.40 -13.76 4.65
N LEU A 22 2.10 -13.49 4.87
CA LEU A 22 1.18 -13.04 3.82
C LEU A 22 1.57 -11.66 3.28
N ILE A 23 1.98 -10.73 4.13
CA ILE A 23 2.46 -9.40 3.71
C ILE A 23 3.67 -9.57 2.80
N GLU A 24 4.69 -10.31 3.23
CA GLU A 24 5.92 -10.54 2.47
C GLU A 24 5.64 -11.18 1.11
N GLN A 25 4.71 -12.14 1.07
CA GLN A 25 4.32 -12.81 -0.15
C GLN A 25 3.65 -11.87 -1.17
N TYR A 26 2.82 -10.93 -0.71
CA TYR A 26 2.00 -10.08 -1.59
C TYR A 26 2.53 -8.66 -1.76
N ILE A 27 3.63 -8.29 -1.10
CA ILE A 27 4.19 -6.94 -1.14
C ILE A 27 4.59 -6.48 -2.55
N TYR A 28 4.91 -7.43 -3.45
CA TYR A 28 5.21 -7.12 -4.84
C TYR A 28 4.05 -6.43 -5.57
N LEU A 29 2.79 -6.73 -5.20
CA LEU A 29 1.61 -6.07 -5.77
C LEU A 29 1.64 -4.57 -5.54
N VAL A 30 2.12 -4.14 -4.37
CA VAL A 30 2.25 -2.73 -4.03
C VAL A 30 3.21 -2.04 -4.99
N LYS A 31 4.40 -2.60 -5.21
CA LYS A 31 5.39 -2.01 -6.14
C LYS A 31 4.87 -1.88 -7.56
N ILE A 32 4.16 -2.90 -8.06
CA ILE A 32 3.55 -2.88 -9.40
C ILE A 32 2.49 -1.78 -9.49
N ILE A 33 1.59 -1.69 -8.51
CA ILE A 33 0.49 -0.73 -8.51
C ILE A 33 1.02 0.70 -8.33
N ALA A 34 1.91 0.91 -7.36
CA ALA A 34 2.55 2.19 -7.11
C ALA A 34 3.33 2.67 -8.34
N GLY A 35 4.08 1.79 -9.02
CA GLY A 35 4.79 2.11 -10.26
C GLY A 35 3.85 2.59 -11.37
N ARG A 36 2.73 1.88 -11.58
CA ARG A 36 1.70 2.32 -12.54
C ARG A 36 1.08 3.66 -12.15
N MET A 37 0.84 3.88 -10.86
CA MET A 37 0.24 5.13 -10.37
C MET A 37 1.21 6.32 -10.43
N TYR A 38 2.51 6.08 -10.26
CA TYR A 38 3.54 7.11 -10.35
C TYR A 38 3.56 7.80 -11.72
N ASN A 39 3.24 7.07 -12.80
CA ASN A 39 3.08 7.66 -14.14
C ASN A 39 2.00 8.76 -14.19
N TYR A 40 1.00 8.73 -13.31
CA TYR A 40 -0.09 9.71 -13.26
C TYR A 40 0.10 10.76 -12.15
N TYR A 41 0.69 10.37 -11.02
CA TYR A 41 0.76 11.20 -9.81
C TYR A 41 2.18 11.65 -9.43
N GLY A 42 3.22 11.20 -10.14
CA GLY A 42 4.63 11.43 -9.80
C GLY A 42 5.07 12.90 -9.86
N SER A 43 4.29 13.78 -10.49
CA SER A 43 4.52 15.22 -10.45
C SER A 43 4.09 15.88 -9.12
N LYS A 44 3.29 15.19 -8.30
CA LYS A 44 2.68 15.73 -7.07
C LYS A 44 3.04 14.95 -5.81
N VAL A 45 3.38 13.67 -5.95
CA VAL A 45 3.58 12.73 -4.84
C VAL A 45 4.81 11.88 -5.14
N GLU A 46 5.65 11.68 -4.12
CA GLU A 46 6.88 10.91 -4.27
C GLU A 46 6.58 9.41 -4.37
N TYR A 47 7.45 8.65 -5.03
CA TYR A 47 7.22 7.22 -5.25
C TYR A 47 7.09 6.45 -3.92
N ASP A 48 7.93 6.76 -2.96
CA ASP A 48 7.95 6.09 -1.65
C ASP A 48 6.66 6.35 -0.85
N ASP A 49 6.05 7.53 -0.99
CA ASP A 49 4.73 7.81 -0.41
C ASP A 49 3.66 6.89 -1.02
N LEU A 50 3.65 6.71 -2.35
CA LEU A 50 2.71 5.81 -3.02
C LEU A 50 2.90 4.36 -2.55
N VAL A 51 4.14 3.92 -2.37
CA VAL A 51 4.45 2.60 -1.83
C VAL A 51 3.94 2.49 -0.39
N GLY A 52 4.18 3.48 0.46
CA GLY A 52 3.69 3.52 1.84
C GLY A 52 2.17 3.41 1.92
N PHE A 53 1.44 4.21 1.13
CA PHE A 53 -0.04 4.13 1.07
C PHE A 53 -0.53 2.77 0.55
N GLY A 54 0.20 2.19 -0.39
CA GLY A 54 -0.11 0.87 -0.91
C GLY A 54 0.11 -0.24 0.11
N ILE A 55 1.17 -0.16 0.93
CA ILE A 55 1.42 -1.10 2.04
C ILE A 55 0.28 -1.07 3.06
N ILE A 56 -0.18 0.13 3.45
CA ILE A 56 -1.35 0.27 4.34
C ILE A 56 -2.58 -0.42 3.73
N GLY A 57 -2.80 -0.23 2.43
CA GLY A 57 -3.90 -0.87 1.70
C GLY A 57 -3.78 -2.39 1.63
N LEU A 58 -2.56 -2.93 1.47
CA LEU A 58 -2.30 -4.35 1.46
C LEU A 58 -2.59 -4.99 2.83
N ILE A 59 -2.09 -4.37 3.91
CA ILE A 59 -2.32 -4.84 5.28
C ILE A 59 -3.82 -4.89 5.58
N ASP A 60 -4.56 -3.82 5.26
CA ASP A 60 -6.03 -3.78 5.42
C ASP A 60 -6.73 -4.85 4.59
N SER A 61 -6.22 -5.10 3.37
CA SER A 61 -6.77 -6.13 2.48
C SER A 61 -6.59 -7.52 3.06
N ILE A 62 -5.43 -7.81 3.66
CA ILE A 62 -5.16 -9.11 4.30
C ILE A 62 -6.12 -9.34 5.46
N ASP A 63 -6.37 -8.31 6.27
CA ASP A 63 -7.26 -8.42 7.42
C ASP A 63 -8.71 -8.68 7.04
N LYS A 64 -9.16 -8.07 5.94
CA LYS A 64 -10.57 -8.07 5.48
C LYS A 64 -10.89 -9.08 4.39
N PHE A 65 -9.90 -9.80 3.89
CA PHE A 65 -10.13 -10.78 2.83
C PHE A 65 -10.98 -11.95 3.32
N ASP A 66 -11.90 -12.38 2.46
CA ASP A 66 -12.83 -13.48 2.72
C ASP A 66 -12.63 -14.58 1.69
N LEU A 67 -12.13 -15.72 2.16
CA LEU A 67 -11.83 -16.90 1.33
C LEU A 67 -13.10 -17.51 0.71
N ASN A 68 -14.28 -17.27 1.29
CA ASN A 68 -15.54 -17.86 0.80
C ASN A 68 -16.03 -17.20 -0.49
N LYS A 69 -15.48 -16.04 -0.87
CA LYS A 69 -15.89 -15.29 -2.06
C LYS A 69 -15.37 -15.87 -3.38
N ASN A 70 -14.59 -16.96 -3.32
CA ASN A 70 -14.06 -17.67 -4.48
C ASN A 70 -13.36 -16.77 -5.52
N ILE A 71 -12.70 -15.72 -5.04
CA ILE A 71 -11.86 -14.82 -5.83
C ILE A 71 -10.42 -14.94 -5.35
N LYS A 72 -9.46 -14.77 -6.26
CA LYS A 72 -8.04 -14.70 -5.88
C LYS A 72 -7.78 -13.45 -5.03
N PHE A 73 -6.94 -13.58 -4.01
CA PHE A 73 -6.58 -12.45 -3.14
C PHE A 73 -5.96 -11.31 -3.95
N GLU A 74 -5.12 -11.60 -4.93
CA GLU A 74 -4.44 -10.63 -5.78
C GLU A 74 -5.43 -9.72 -6.50
N THR A 75 -6.52 -10.29 -7.02
CA THR A 75 -7.59 -9.54 -7.70
C THR A 75 -8.27 -8.56 -6.74
N TYR A 76 -8.58 -9.02 -5.53
CA TYR A 76 -9.17 -8.18 -4.49
C TYR A 76 -8.20 -7.08 -4.03
N ALA A 77 -6.98 -7.46 -3.67
CA ALA A 77 -5.95 -6.58 -3.16
C ALA A 77 -5.59 -5.49 -4.16
N GLN A 78 -5.55 -5.79 -5.46
CA GLN A 78 -5.23 -4.80 -6.49
C GLN A 78 -6.17 -3.59 -6.45
N ILE A 79 -7.47 -3.82 -6.28
CA ILE A 79 -8.48 -2.76 -6.19
C ILE A 79 -8.30 -1.97 -4.89
N ARG A 80 -8.10 -2.67 -3.78
CA ARG A 80 -7.98 -2.07 -2.44
C ARG A 80 -6.71 -1.25 -2.25
N ILE A 81 -5.57 -1.76 -2.71
CA ILE A 81 -4.27 -1.05 -2.69
C ILE A 81 -4.38 0.24 -3.50
N LYS A 82 -4.92 0.17 -4.73
CA LYS A 82 -5.15 1.36 -5.56
C LYS A 82 -6.05 2.37 -4.87
N GLY A 83 -7.15 1.92 -4.27
CA GLY A 83 -8.06 2.77 -3.49
C GLY A 83 -7.36 3.48 -2.33
N SER A 84 -6.58 2.74 -1.54
CA SER A 84 -5.78 3.29 -0.42
C SER A 84 -4.83 4.39 -0.90
N ILE A 85 -4.13 4.18 -2.01
CA ILE A 85 -3.24 5.20 -2.58
C ILE A 85 -4.03 6.45 -2.97
N ILE A 86 -5.14 6.30 -3.72
CA ILE A 86 -5.96 7.45 -4.15
C ILE A 86 -6.49 8.24 -2.95
N ASP A 87 -6.99 7.53 -1.93
CA ASP A 87 -7.58 8.18 -0.76
C ASP A 87 -6.52 8.94 0.07
N ASN A 88 -5.29 8.42 0.14
CA ASN A 88 -4.20 9.13 0.81
C ASN A 88 -3.67 10.32 -0.02
N ILE A 89 -3.59 10.19 -1.35
CA ILE A 89 -3.26 11.34 -2.22
C ILE A 89 -4.28 12.47 -2.04
N ARG A 90 -5.57 12.16 -1.97
CA ARG A 90 -6.63 13.16 -1.74
C ARG A 90 -6.45 13.90 -0.41
N LYS A 91 -6.02 13.20 0.65
CA LYS A 91 -5.69 13.81 1.94
C LYS A 91 -4.47 14.73 1.85
N LEU A 92 -3.46 14.37 1.05
CA LEU A 92 -2.31 15.23 0.78
C LEU A 92 -2.68 16.45 -0.08
N ASP A 93 -3.64 16.33 -1.00
CA ASP A 93 -4.07 17.42 -1.87
C ASP A 93 -4.82 18.55 -1.15
N TRP A 94 -5.22 18.38 0.12
CA TRP A 94 -5.59 19.50 1.00
C TRP A 94 -4.42 20.49 1.24
N ILE A 95 -3.17 20.08 0.98
CA ILE A 95 -1.98 20.88 1.26
C ILE A 95 -1.65 21.80 0.06
N PRO A 96 -1.72 23.14 0.22
CA PRO A 96 -1.41 24.10 -0.83
C PRO A 96 0.00 23.90 -1.40
N ARG A 97 0.18 24.14 -2.71
CA ARG A 97 1.47 23.98 -3.41
C ARG A 97 2.63 24.72 -2.73
N SER A 98 2.36 25.88 -2.14
CA SER A 98 3.33 26.69 -1.41
C SER A 98 3.89 25.98 -0.17
N LEU A 99 3.05 25.25 0.56
CA LEU A 99 3.46 24.52 1.76
C LEU A 99 4.28 23.27 1.41
N ARG A 100 3.94 22.60 0.29
CA ARG A 100 4.73 21.49 -0.26
C ARG A 100 6.13 21.92 -0.68
N LYS A 101 6.27 23.07 -1.38
CA LYS A 101 7.58 23.61 -1.77
C LYS A 101 8.48 23.84 -0.56
N LYS A 102 7.92 24.43 0.50
CA LYS A 102 8.64 24.72 1.74
C LYS A 102 9.08 23.45 2.48
N SER A 103 8.24 22.40 2.50
CA SER A 103 8.61 21.11 3.10
C SER A 103 9.77 20.44 2.35
N LYS A 104 9.76 20.52 1.01
CA LYS A 104 10.83 19.95 0.17
C LYS A 104 12.15 20.71 0.31
N GLU A 105 12.09 22.03 0.41
CA GLU A 105 13.26 22.87 0.71
C GLU A 105 13.89 22.49 2.06
N ILE A 106 13.07 22.25 3.10
CA ILE A 106 13.56 21.81 4.42
C ILE A 106 14.19 20.42 4.34
N GLN A 107 13.56 19.45 3.66
CA GLN A 107 14.12 18.11 3.48
C GLN A 107 15.46 18.15 2.72
N ASN A 108 15.54 18.93 1.65
CA ASN A 108 16.78 19.07 0.88
C ASN A 108 17.90 19.67 1.74
N ALA A 109 17.59 20.69 2.54
CA ALA A 109 18.56 21.30 3.46
C ALA A 109 19.06 20.30 4.51
N LEU A 110 18.17 19.46 5.05
CA LEU A 110 18.52 18.40 5.99
C LEU A 110 19.36 17.29 5.36
N HIS A 111 19.16 16.99 4.08
CA HIS A 111 19.94 15.99 3.36
C HIS A 111 21.34 16.49 2.92
N SER A 112 21.52 17.81 2.86
CA SER A 112 22.81 18.46 2.53
C SER A 112 23.69 18.78 3.75
N LEU A 113 23.28 18.36 4.95
CA LEU A 113 24.07 18.39 6.20
C LEU A 113 24.72 17.03 6.46
#